data_AF-A0A962DMT7-F1
#
_entry.id   AF-A0A962DMT7-F1
#
_cell.length_a   1.000
_cell.length_b   1.000
_cell.length_c   1.000
_cell.angle_alpha   90.00
_cell.angle_beta   90.00
_cell.angle_gamma   90.00
#
_symmetry.space_group_name_H-M   'P 1'
#
loop_
_entity.id
_entity.type
_entity.pdbx_description
1 polymer ?
#
loop_
_entity_poly.entity_id
_entity_poly.type
_entity_poly.pdbx_seq_one_letter_code
_entity_poly.pdbx_strand_id
1 'polypeptide(L)'
;LAGLLLAGVVEVDAVTLAGRATVGIVLFGALYLAYLLRFGSLDQGERNRVIAIFMLSMAAAMFWAGFEQAGSTLNLFAERFTERNFGGFEIPTGWFQTLNPVFIITLAPVFATLWIRLAARGLEPRTPVKFACGLLILGAGFGVMIVAAGLVGNGAKVLPTWLMMTYLLHTIAELTLSPVGLSITTKLAPRRYVGQMMGVWFLTSAIGNLIAGLAAGRFSTDAIDAMPALYTQIVLMTGGSGILLLLLLRPLRRLMGEVR
;
A
#
# COMPACT_ATOMS: atom_id res chain seq x y z
N LEU A 1 1.94 10.68 -31.34
CA LEU A 1 2.29 9.56 -30.44
C LEU A 1 1.38 8.34 -30.66
N ALA A 2 0.05 8.47 -30.51
CA ALA A 2 -0.90 7.36 -30.71
C ALA A 2 -0.82 6.70 -32.11
N GLY A 3 -0.63 7.48 -33.18
CA GLY A 3 -0.44 6.94 -34.53
C GLY A 3 0.87 6.19 -34.75
N LEU A 4 1.93 6.50 -34.00
CA LEU A 4 3.23 5.82 -34.06
C LEU A 4 3.22 4.51 -33.25
N LEU A 5 2.44 4.48 -32.18
CA LEU A 5 2.14 3.29 -31.36
C LEU A 5 1.34 2.25 -32.15
N LEU A 6 0.27 2.69 -32.83
CA LEU A 6 -0.58 1.80 -33.64
C LEU A 6 0.13 1.28 -34.90
N ALA A 7 1.09 2.03 -35.42
CA ALA A 7 1.90 1.63 -36.58
C ALA A 7 3.06 0.68 -36.23
N GLY A 8 3.26 0.33 -34.97
CA GLY A 8 4.35 -0.54 -34.52
C GLY A 8 5.75 0.08 -34.65
N VAL A 9 5.84 1.38 -34.94
CA VAL A 9 7.12 2.11 -35.11
C VAL A 9 7.77 2.41 -33.75
N VAL A 10 6.95 2.48 -32.69
CA VAL A 10 7.40 2.63 -31.31
C VAL A 10 6.79 1.49 -30.48
N GLU A 11 7.60 0.50 -30.12
CA GLU A 11 7.21 -0.47 -29.09
C GLU A 11 7.26 0.23 -27.72
N VAL A 12 6.10 0.42 -27.10
CA VAL A 12 6.03 0.88 -25.71
C VAL A 12 5.99 -0.33 -24.80
N ASP A 13 7.16 -0.66 -24.25
CA ASP A 13 7.25 -1.57 -23.12
C ASP A 13 6.60 -0.91 -21.89
N ALA A 14 5.51 -1.51 -21.42
CA ALA A 14 4.75 -1.04 -20.26
C ALA A 14 5.62 -1.00 -19.00
N VAL A 15 6.59 -1.91 -18.85
CA VAL A 15 7.48 -1.97 -17.68
C VAL A 15 8.46 -0.80 -17.70
N THR A 16 9.07 -0.52 -18.85
CA THR A 16 9.96 0.64 -19.04
C THR A 16 9.20 1.96 -18.84
N LEU A 17 7.99 2.07 -19.36
CA LEU A 17 7.15 3.26 -19.16
C LEU A 17 6.80 3.46 -17.69
N ALA A 18 6.33 2.42 -17.00
CA ALA A 18 6.02 2.46 -15.58
C ALA A 18 7.27 2.79 -14.74
N GLY A 19 8.44 2.28 -15.13
CA GLY A 19 9.72 2.57 -14.48
C GLY A 19 10.09 4.05 -14.58
N ARG A 20 10.03 4.61 -15.79
CA ARG A 20 10.29 6.04 -16.04
C ARG A 20 9.27 6.94 -15.34
N ALA A 21 7.98 6.57 -15.37
CA ALA A 21 6.93 7.29 -14.67
C ALA A 21 7.15 7.29 -13.14
N THR A 22 7.54 6.16 -12.56
CA THR A 22 7.84 6.04 -11.13
C THR A 22 8.97 6.99 -10.74
N VAL A 23 10.07 6.97 -11.48
CA VAL A 23 11.22 7.86 -11.24
C VAL A 23 10.79 9.33 -11.39
N GLY A 24 10.05 9.67 -12.45
CA GLY A 24 9.55 11.03 -12.67
C GLY A 24 8.65 11.55 -11.54
N ILE A 25 7.74 10.72 -11.04
CA ILE A 25 6.82 11.09 -9.95
C ILE A 25 7.57 11.24 -8.62
N VAL A 26 8.50 10.33 -8.31
CA VAL A 26 9.32 10.41 -7.09
C VAL A 26 10.20 11.66 -7.12
N LEU A 27 10.83 11.95 -8.27
CA LEU A 27 11.62 13.17 -8.46
C LEU A 27 10.75 14.42 -8.33
N PHE A 28 9.56 14.44 -8.92
CA PHE A 28 8.63 15.55 -8.78
C PHE A 28 8.25 15.78 -7.31
N GLY A 29 7.90 14.73 -6.57
CA GLY A 29 7.59 14.82 -5.14
C GLY A 29 8.77 15.34 -4.31
N ALA A 30 9.99 14.86 -4.58
CA ALA A 30 11.21 15.29 -3.89
C ALA A 30 11.56 16.75 -4.20
N LEU A 31 11.47 17.17 -5.47
CA LEU A 31 11.69 18.55 -5.89
C LEU A 31 10.64 19.48 -5.30
N TYR A 32 9.37 19.05 -5.26
CA TYR A 32 8.30 19.82 -4.64
C TYR A 32 8.52 19.98 -3.13
N LEU A 33 8.96 18.93 -2.42
CA LEU A 33 9.38 19.05 -1.01
C LEU A 33 10.52 20.06 -0.85
N ALA A 34 11.58 19.95 -1.66
CA ALA A 34 12.72 20.84 -1.59
C ALA A 34 12.31 22.30 -1.86
N TYR A 35 11.47 22.53 -2.86
CA TYR A 35 10.88 23.83 -3.18
C TYR A 35 10.09 24.39 -1.99
N LEU A 36 9.18 23.59 -1.42
CA LEU A 36 8.33 24.02 -0.31
C LEU A 36 9.16 24.34 0.96
N LEU A 37 10.19 23.52 1.23
CA LEU A 37 11.12 23.75 2.34
C LEU A 37 12.02 24.98 2.11
N ARG A 38 12.33 25.36 0.87
CA ARG A 38 13.23 26.50 0.60
C ARG A 38 12.50 27.83 0.40
N PHE A 39 11.32 27.77 -0.22
CA PHE A 39 10.59 28.93 -0.74
C PHE A 39 9.14 29.02 -0.25
N GLY A 40 8.63 28.02 0.47
CA GLY A 40 7.25 28.00 0.98
C GLY A 40 6.97 28.95 2.15
N SER A 41 7.92 29.81 2.51
CA SER A 41 7.82 30.77 3.63
C SER A 41 7.31 30.13 4.93
N LEU A 42 7.72 28.89 5.20
CA LEU A 42 7.28 28.08 6.34
C LEU A 42 7.99 28.50 7.62
N ASP A 43 7.25 28.57 8.73
CA ASP A 43 7.88 28.64 10.05
C ASP A 43 8.53 27.28 10.43
N GLN A 44 9.28 27.25 11.54
CA GLN A 44 9.98 26.04 11.96
C GLN A 44 9.03 24.87 12.32
N GLY A 45 7.86 25.18 12.88
CA GLY A 45 6.85 24.18 13.21
C GLY A 45 6.18 23.61 11.96
N GLU A 46 5.78 24.47 11.03
CA GLU A 46 5.25 24.08 9.72
C GLU A 46 6.25 23.25 8.92
N ARG A 47 7.53 23.65 8.91
CA ARG A 47 8.61 22.88 8.28
C ARG A 47 8.67 21.45 8.83
N ASN A 48 8.64 21.31 10.15
CA ASN A 48 8.69 20.01 10.81
C ASN A 48 7.47 19.15 10.45
N ARG A 49 6.27 19.74 10.43
CA ARG A 49 5.03 19.04 10.08
C ARG A 49 5.00 18.61 8.61
N VAL A 50 5.48 19.45 7.69
CA VAL A 50 5.65 19.09 6.28
C VAL A 50 6.58 17.90 6.12
N ILE A 51 7.73 17.89 6.81
CA ILE A 51 8.64 16.74 6.80
C ILE A 51 7.94 15.48 7.32
N ALA A 52 7.16 15.59 8.41
CA ALA A 52 6.39 14.47 8.94
C ALA A 52 5.35 13.93 7.95
N ILE A 53 4.64 14.81 7.21
CA ILE A 53 3.71 14.39 6.15
C ILE A 53 4.46 13.58 5.10
N PHE A 54 5.61 14.05 4.60
CA PHE A 54 6.38 13.32 3.59
C PHE A 54 6.89 11.97 4.08
N MET A 55 7.34 11.88 5.34
CA MET A 55 7.75 10.60 5.93
C MET A 55 6.57 9.61 6.03
N LEU A 56 5.40 10.08 6.47
CA LEU A 56 4.19 9.26 6.54
C LEU A 56 3.68 8.86 5.15
N SER A 57 3.77 9.77 4.17
CA SER A 57 3.52 9.49 2.77
C SER A 57 4.42 8.37 2.26
N MET A 58 5.73 8.41 2.50
CA MET A 58 6.60 7.30 2.05
C MET A 58 6.21 5.95 2.67
N ALA A 59 5.81 5.92 3.94
CA ALA A 59 5.26 4.72 4.56
C ALA A 59 3.93 4.26 3.89
N ALA A 60 3.04 5.20 3.56
CA ALA A 60 1.80 4.90 2.82
C ALA A 60 2.07 4.42 1.39
N ALA A 61 3.11 4.91 0.69
CA ALA A 61 3.47 4.40 -0.63
C ALA A 61 3.83 2.91 -0.56
N MET A 62 4.58 2.50 0.46
CA MET A 62 4.93 1.09 0.68
C MET A 62 3.70 0.25 1.02
N PHE A 63 2.76 0.82 1.78
CA PHE A 63 1.48 0.16 2.06
C PHE A 63 0.70 -0.08 0.76
N TRP A 64 0.47 0.97 -0.04
CA TRP A 64 -0.26 0.84 -1.31
C TRP A 64 0.47 -0.06 -2.31
N ALA A 65 1.81 -0.05 -2.33
CA ALA A 65 2.60 -0.96 -3.17
C ALA A 65 2.36 -2.45 -2.88
N GLY A 66 2.10 -2.81 -1.62
CA GLY A 66 1.68 -4.17 -1.26
C GLY A 66 0.17 -4.39 -1.43
N PHE A 67 -0.65 -3.42 -1.03
CA PHE A 67 -2.11 -3.56 -1.06
C PHE A 67 -2.66 -3.70 -2.50
N GLU A 68 -2.13 -2.92 -3.44
CA GLU A 68 -2.58 -2.88 -4.84
C GLU A 68 -2.20 -4.13 -5.65
N GLN A 69 -1.43 -5.04 -5.05
CA GLN A 69 -1.20 -6.38 -5.62
C GLN A 69 -2.48 -7.21 -5.74
N ALA A 70 -3.55 -6.80 -5.07
CA ALA A 70 -4.90 -7.34 -5.24
C ALA A 70 -5.34 -7.36 -6.72
N GLY A 71 -5.00 -6.32 -7.48
CA GLY A 71 -5.32 -6.21 -8.91
C GLY A 71 -4.32 -6.89 -9.83
N SER A 72 -3.18 -7.36 -9.31
CA SER A 72 -2.09 -7.93 -10.10
C SER A 72 -1.71 -9.34 -9.64
N THR A 73 -0.69 -9.49 -8.80
CA THR A 73 -0.10 -10.80 -8.46
C THR A 73 -1.08 -11.71 -7.70
N LEU A 74 -1.96 -11.16 -6.86
CA LEU A 74 -2.98 -11.96 -6.18
C LEU A 74 -4.09 -12.41 -7.13
N ASN A 75 -4.43 -11.59 -8.14
CA ASN A 75 -5.39 -11.96 -9.16
C ASN A 75 -4.84 -13.07 -10.08
N LEU A 76 -3.56 -12.99 -10.45
CA LEU A 76 -2.86 -14.07 -11.18
C LEU A 76 -2.78 -15.36 -10.36
N PHE A 77 -2.55 -15.25 -9.05
CA PHE A 77 -2.56 -16.39 -8.15
C PHE A 77 -3.94 -17.05 -8.06
N ALA A 78 -5.01 -16.24 -7.99
CA ALA A 78 -6.38 -16.72 -8.03
C ALA A 78 -6.67 -17.49 -9.33
N GLU A 79 -6.21 -16.97 -10.47
CA GLU A 79 -6.41 -17.57 -11.78
C GLU A 79 -5.76 -18.96 -11.90
N ARG A 80 -4.48 -19.03 -11.52
CA ARG A 80 -3.60 -20.16 -11.86
C ARG A 80 -3.50 -21.21 -10.77
N PHE A 81 -3.54 -20.78 -9.51
CA PHE A 81 -3.11 -21.62 -8.38
C PHE A 81 -4.19 -21.82 -7.33
N THR A 82 -5.37 -21.22 -7.51
CA THR A 82 -6.50 -21.40 -6.59
C THR A 82 -7.54 -22.32 -7.23
N GLU A 83 -8.06 -23.27 -6.47
CA GLU A 83 -9.19 -24.08 -6.91
C GLU A 83 -10.44 -23.20 -6.93
N ARG A 84 -11.03 -23.06 -8.11
CA ARG A 84 -12.16 -22.14 -8.37
C ARG A 84 -13.41 -22.89 -8.81
N ASN A 85 -13.31 -24.19 -9.09
CA ASN A 85 -14.45 -25.02 -9.48
C ASN A 85 -15.11 -25.62 -8.24
N PHE A 86 -16.34 -25.16 -7.96
CA PHE A 86 -17.16 -25.68 -6.88
C PHE A 86 -18.49 -26.15 -7.46
N GLY A 87 -18.75 -27.45 -7.44
CA GLY A 87 -20.03 -28.01 -7.88
C GLY A 87 -20.39 -27.69 -9.33
N GLY A 88 -19.40 -27.55 -10.22
CA GLY A 88 -19.60 -27.24 -11.65
C GLY A 88 -19.64 -25.74 -11.98
N PHE A 89 -19.53 -24.86 -10.99
CA PHE A 89 -19.38 -23.42 -11.18
C PHE A 89 -17.93 -22.98 -10.96
N GLU A 90 -17.36 -22.26 -11.93
CA GLU A 90 -16.02 -21.68 -11.83
C GLU A 90 -16.11 -20.23 -11.32
N ILE A 91 -15.60 -19.97 -10.12
CA ILE A 91 -15.58 -18.62 -9.53
C ILE A 91 -14.68 -17.71 -10.38
N PRO A 92 -15.17 -16.56 -10.88
CA PRO A 92 -14.33 -15.60 -11.58
C PRO A 92 -13.24 -15.01 -10.68
N THR A 93 -12.02 -14.86 -11.20
CA THR A 93 -10.86 -14.38 -10.43
C THR A 93 -11.07 -12.98 -9.84
N GLY A 94 -11.67 -12.09 -10.62
CA GLY A 94 -12.02 -10.73 -10.16
C GLY A 94 -12.99 -10.71 -8.98
N TRP A 95 -13.75 -11.77 -8.72
CA TRP A 95 -14.66 -11.82 -7.56
C TRP A 95 -13.90 -11.88 -6.24
N PHE A 96 -12.66 -12.38 -6.21
CA PHE A 96 -11.84 -12.34 -5.01
C PHE A 96 -11.55 -10.90 -4.54
N GLN A 97 -11.50 -9.94 -5.47
CA GLN A 97 -11.31 -8.53 -5.11
C GLN A 97 -12.52 -7.94 -4.37
N THR A 98 -13.71 -8.52 -4.54
CA THR A 98 -14.93 -8.10 -3.81
C THR A 98 -14.86 -8.41 -2.31
N LEU A 99 -13.95 -9.30 -1.89
CA LEU A 99 -13.73 -9.60 -0.48
C LEU A 99 -13.30 -8.36 0.30
N ASN A 100 -12.48 -7.48 -0.30
CA ASN A 100 -12.04 -6.26 0.36
C ASN A 100 -13.23 -5.33 0.73
N PRO A 101 -14.10 -4.87 -0.19
CA PRO A 101 -15.23 -4.03 0.17
C PRO A 101 -16.23 -4.73 1.11
N VAL A 102 -16.42 -6.04 1.00
CA VAL A 102 -17.26 -6.81 1.94
C VAL A 102 -16.67 -6.77 3.36
N PHE A 103 -15.36 -7.00 3.50
CA PHE A 103 -14.68 -6.90 4.79
C PHE A 103 -14.66 -5.47 5.32
N ILE A 104 -14.53 -4.45 4.47
CA ILE A 104 -14.63 -3.05 4.92
C ILE A 104 -16.01 -2.77 5.51
N ILE A 105 -17.10 -3.12 4.80
CA ILE A 105 -18.47 -2.85 5.25
C ILE A 105 -18.75 -3.55 6.59
N THR A 106 -18.27 -4.79 6.74
CA THR A 106 -18.50 -5.59 7.94
C THR A 106 -17.61 -5.19 9.12
N LEU A 107 -16.33 -4.86 8.88
CA LEU A 107 -15.36 -4.56 9.94
C LEU A 107 -15.25 -3.07 10.28
N ALA A 108 -15.63 -2.15 9.40
CA ALA A 108 -15.53 -0.71 9.67
C ALA A 108 -16.28 -0.28 10.96
N PRO A 109 -17.51 -0.74 11.26
CA PRO A 109 -18.17 -0.42 12.53
C PRO A 109 -17.41 -0.96 13.76
N VAL A 110 -16.79 -2.14 13.63
CA VAL A 110 -15.97 -2.76 14.68
C VAL A 110 -14.73 -1.92 14.95
N PHE A 111 -14.01 -1.51 13.90
CA PHE A 111 -12.83 -0.64 14.01
C PHE A 111 -13.18 0.75 14.53
N ALA A 112 -14.29 1.34 14.09
CA ALA A 112 -14.76 2.62 14.61
C ALA A 112 -15.01 2.55 16.13
N THR A 113 -15.72 1.51 16.58
CA THR A 113 -15.98 1.28 18.01
C THR A 113 -14.70 1.01 18.79
N LEU A 114 -13.77 0.23 18.22
CA LEU A 114 -12.46 -0.05 18.80
C LEU A 114 -11.68 1.25 19.06
N TRP A 115 -11.60 2.14 18.07
CA TRP A 115 -10.87 3.40 18.21
C TRP A 115 -11.52 4.32 19.23
N ILE A 116 -12.85 4.45 19.23
CA ILE A 116 -13.58 5.24 20.24
C ILE A 116 -13.30 4.73 21.65
N ARG A 117 -13.35 3.40 21.87
CA ARG A 117 -13.07 2.79 23.18
C ARG A 117 -11.63 2.98 23.63
N LEU A 118 -10.67 2.85 22.71
CA LEU A 118 -9.25 3.09 23.03
C LEU A 118 -9.00 4.57 23.34
N ALA A 119 -9.63 5.49 22.60
CA ALA A 119 -9.54 6.93 22.85
C ALA A 119 -10.13 7.29 24.21
N ALA A 120 -11.30 6.74 24.57
CA ALA A 120 -11.94 6.96 25.87
C ALA A 120 -11.09 6.46 27.06
N ARG A 121 -10.21 5.48 26.83
CA ARG A 121 -9.26 4.96 27.83
C ARG A 121 -7.89 5.64 27.79
N GLY A 122 -7.67 6.60 26.89
CA GLY A 122 -6.36 7.22 26.68
C GLY A 122 -5.29 6.27 26.11
N LEU A 123 -5.71 5.12 25.58
CA LEU A 123 -4.83 4.06 25.03
C LEU A 123 -4.76 4.08 23.50
N GLU A 124 -5.36 5.06 22.84
CA GLU A 124 -5.31 5.17 21.40
C GLU A 124 -3.86 5.29 20.89
N PRO A 125 -3.39 4.37 20.03
CA PRO A 125 -2.07 4.47 19.44
C PRO A 125 -1.95 5.72 18.59
N ARG A 126 -0.81 6.40 18.66
CA ARG A 126 -0.53 7.55 17.79
C ARG A 126 -0.51 7.13 16.33
N THR A 127 -0.84 8.05 15.43
CA THR A 127 -0.92 7.80 13.98
C THR A 127 0.28 7.05 13.38
N PRO A 128 1.55 7.38 13.68
CA PRO A 128 2.69 6.60 13.19
C PRO A 128 2.70 5.13 13.61
N VAL A 129 2.19 4.81 14.80
CA VAL A 129 2.08 3.43 15.29
C VAL A 129 0.99 2.70 14.51
N LYS A 130 -0.15 3.35 14.25
CA LYS A 130 -1.21 2.78 13.42
C LYS A 130 -0.72 2.48 12.00
N PHE A 131 0.05 3.38 11.39
CA PHE A 131 0.70 3.13 10.09
C PHE A 131 1.63 1.93 10.12
N ALA A 132 2.49 1.83 11.14
CA ALA A 132 3.39 0.71 11.28
C ALA A 132 2.64 -0.63 11.47
N CYS A 133 1.59 -0.63 12.30
CA CYS A 133 0.72 -1.81 12.45
C CYS A 133 0.09 -2.20 11.11
N GLY A 134 -0.44 -1.25 10.34
CA GLY A 134 -0.99 -1.51 9.01
C GLY A 134 0.04 -2.16 8.08
N LEU A 135 1.26 -1.60 7.99
CA LEU A 135 2.34 -2.17 7.19
C LEU A 135 2.74 -3.59 7.61
N LEU A 136 2.82 -3.85 8.92
CA LEU A 136 3.16 -5.18 9.45
C LEU A 136 2.04 -6.20 9.20
N ILE A 137 0.77 -5.81 9.36
CA ILE A 137 -0.39 -6.67 9.11
C ILE A 137 -0.50 -6.98 7.60
N LEU A 138 -0.26 -5.99 6.75
CA LEU A 138 -0.19 -6.20 5.29
C LEU A 138 0.91 -7.21 4.95
N GLY A 139 2.10 -7.04 5.51
CA GLY A 139 3.20 -8.02 5.39
C GLY A 139 2.81 -9.41 5.90
N ALA A 140 2.07 -9.51 7.01
CA ALA A 140 1.56 -10.79 7.48
C ALA A 140 0.58 -11.45 6.49
N GLY A 141 -0.24 -10.66 5.80
CA GLY A 141 -1.08 -11.14 4.69
C GLY A 141 -0.26 -11.78 3.57
N PHE A 142 0.82 -11.14 3.13
CA PHE A 142 1.75 -11.76 2.18
C PHE A 142 2.50 -12.96 2.76
N GLY A 143 2.74 -13.01 4.07
CA GLY A 143 3.24 -14.20 4.76
C GLY A 143 2.34 -15.42 4.57
N VAL A 144 1.02 -15.24 4.62
CA VAL A 144 0.03 -16.28 4.30
C VAL A 144 0.18 -16.74 2.85
N MET A 145 0.41 -15.81 1.92
CA MET A 145 0.60 -16.14 0.50
C MET A 145 1.93 -16.84 0.20
N ILE A 146 3.00 -16.58 0.95
CA ILE A 146 4.26 -17.34 0.83
C ILE A 146 4.02 -18.81 1.14
N VAL A 147 3.27 -19.10 2.21
CA VAL A 147 2.91 -20.48 2.58
C VAL A 147 2.04 -21.10 1.50
N ALA A 148 1.00 -20.38 1.03
CA ALA A 148 0.14 -20.85 -0.04
C ALA A 148 0.92 -21.19 -1.31
N ALA A 149 1.84 -20.31 -1.74
CA ALA A 149 2.68 -20.51 -2.91
C ALA A 149 3.63 -21.70 -2.75
N GLY A 150 4.16 -21.94 -1.54
CA GLY A 150 4.98 -23.12 -1.26
C GLY A 150 4.22 -24.45 -1.38
N LEU A 151 2.92 -24.46 -1.07
CA LEU A 151 2.06 -25.65 -1.22
C LEU A 151 1.71 -25.96 -2.69
N VAL A 152 1.70 -24.94 -3.55
CA VAL A 152 1.41 -25.07 -4.98
C VAL A 152 2.54 -25.74 -5.76
N GLY A 153 3.79 -25.69 -5.26
CA GLY A 153 4.98 -26.23 -5.93
C GLY A 153 4.92 -27.72 -6.33
N ASN A 154 3.93 -28.46 -5.84
CA ASN A 154 3.66 -29.85 -6.23
C ASN A 154 2.65 -29.99 -7.40
N GLY A 155 2.32 -28.89 -8.11
CA GLY A 155 1.37 -28.88 -9.22
C GLY A 155 -0.11 -28.87 -8.82
N ALA A 156 -0.40 -28.75 -7.52
CA ALA A 156 -1.76 -28.72 -6.98
C ALA A 156 -2.25 -27.28 -6.80
N LYS A 157 -3.56 -27.08 -7.01
CA LYS A 157 -4.24 -25.83 -6.65
C LYS A 157 -4.54 -25.81 -5.15
N VAL A 158 -4.43 -24.64 -4.52
CA VAL A 158 -4.80 -24.45 -3.11
C VAL A 158 -6.24 -23.97 -2.98
N LEU A 159 -6.80 -24.11 -1.78
CA LEU A 159 -8.16 -23.63 -1.50
C LEU A 159 -8.25 -22.09 -1.54
N PRO A 160 -9.41 -21.54 -1.92
CA PRO A 160 -9.72 -20.10 -1.86
C PRO A 160 -9.46 -19.44 -0.50
N THR A 161 -9.47 -20.23 0.58
CA THR A 161 -9.31 -19.76 1.96
C THR A 161 -8.00 -18.98 2.17
N TRP A 162 -6.93 -19.31 1.45
CA TRP A 162 -5.65 -18.58 1.54
C TRP A 162 -5.78 -17.13 1.05
N LEU A 163 -6.45 -16.92 -0.08
CA LEU A 163 -6.77 -15.59 -0.58
C LEU A 163 -7.75 -14.87 0.35
N MET A 164 -8.78 -15.57 0.84
CA MET A 164 -9.74 -14.97 1.77
C MET A 164 -9.08 -14.44 3.04
N MET A 165 -8.17 -15.22 3.64
CA MET A 165 -7.40 -14.80 4.81
C MET A 165 -6.46 -13.63 4.49
N THR A 166 -5.85 -13.64 3.31
CA THR A 166 -4.98 -12.53 2.85
C THR A 166 -5.78 -11.24 2.69
N TYR A 167 -6.91 -11.27 2.00
CA TYR A 167 -7.80 -10.11 1.86
C TYR A 167 -8.33 -9.62 3.22
N LEU A 168 -8.65 -10.54 4.14
CA LEU A 168 -9.06 -10.16 5.50
C LEU A 168 -7.96 -9.38 6.23
N LEU A 169 -6.71 -9.88 6.20
CA LEU A 169 -5.57 -9.19 6.80
C LEU A 169 -5.29 -7.85 6.12
N HIS A 170 -5.33 -7.80 4.79
CA HIS A 170 -5.14 -6.56 4.03
C HIS A 170 -6.21 -5.52 4.36
N THR A 171 -7.48 -5.93 4.50
CA THR A 171 -8.56 -5.02 4.92
C THR A 171 -8.38 -4.55 6.36
N ILE A 172 -8.00 -5.43 7.29
CA ILE A 172 -7.65 -5.02 8.66
C ILE A 172 -6.53 -3.96 8.62
N ALA A 173 -5.50 -4.20 7.82
CA ALA A 173 -4.40 -3.28 7.65
C ALA A 173 -4.86 -1.92 7.09
N GLU A 174 -5.73 -1.93 6.08
CA GLU A 174 -6.32 -0.71 5.49
C GLU A 174 -7.14 0.08 6.51
N LEU A 175 -7.99 -0.60 7.30
CA LEU A 175 -8.80 0.01 8.34
C LEU A 175 -7.96 0.63 9.47
N THR A 176 -6.70 0.20 9.64
CA THR A 176 -5.76 0.83 10.58
C THR A 176 -5.06 2.07 10.01
N LEU A 177 -4.80 2.13 8.71
CA LEU A 177 -3.97 3.17 8.08
C LEU A 177 -4.79 4.24 7.34
N SER A 178 -5.77 3.85 6.53
CA SER A 178 -6.48 4.73 5.59
C SER A 178 -7.22 5.90 6.28
N PRO A 179 -8.05 5.68 7.32
CA PRO A 179 -8.80 6.77 7.96
C PRO A 179 -7.90 7.81 8.64
N VAL A 180 -6.77 7.36 9.19
CA VAL A 180 -5.84 8.21 9.94
C VAL A 180 -4.86 8.94 9.02
N GLY A 181 -4.52 8.37 7.87
CA GLY A 181 -3.58 8.97 6.92
C GLY A 181 -4.09 10.26 6.28
N LEU A 182 -5.35 10.28 5.84
CA LEU A 182 -5.94 11.49 5.29
C LEU A 182 -6.16 12.55 6.39
N SER A 183 -6.62 12.12 7.57
CA SER A 183 -6.84 13.02 8.71
C SER A 183 -5.55 13.69 9.18
N ILE A 184 -4.44 12.95 9.28
CA ILE A 184 -3.19 13.53 9.76
C ILE A 184 -2.55 14.46 8.74
N THR A 185 -2.70 14.15 7.45
CA THR A 185 -2.20 15.01 6.36
C THR A 185 -2.86 16.37 6.41
N THR A 186 -4.19 16.43 6.60
CA THR A 186 -4.90 17.71 6.70
C THR A 186 -4.61 18.45 8.01
N LYS A 187 -4.50 17.76 9.14
CA LYS A 187 -4.17 18.37 10.44
C LYS A 187 -2.75 18.95 10.51
N LEU A 188 -1.78 18.28 9.88
CA LEU A 188 -0.39 18.73 9.87
C LEU A 188 -0.12 19.80 8.81
N ALA A 189 -0.96 19.89 7.78
CA ALA A 189 -0.74 20.79 6.66
C ALA A 189 -0.77 22.26 7.09
N PRO A 190 0.17 23.10 6.60
CA PRO A 190 0.03 24.54 6.67
C PRO A 190 -1.28 25.00 6.01
N ARG A 191 -1.99 25.97 6.60
CA ARG A 191 -3.32 26.41 6.11
C ARG A 191 -3.33 26.79 4.63
N ARG A 192 -2.25 27.41 4.15
CA ARG A 192 -2.03 27.81 2.75
C ARG A 192 -1.71 26.66 1.78
N TYR A 193 -1.32 25.49 2.29
CA TYR A 193 -0.87 24.35 1.50
C TYR A 193 -1.72 23.07 1.70
N VAL A 194 -2.86 23.15 2.38
CA VAL A 194 -3.72 21.96 2.66
C VAL A 194 -4.05 21.17 1.40
N GLY A 195 -4.54 21.83 0.35
CA GLY A 195 -4.85 21.17 -0.92
C GLY A 195 -3.62 20.52 -1.59
N GLN A 196 -2.44 21.14 -1.47
CA GLN A 196 -1.21 20.58 -2.01
C GLN A 196 -0.73 19.36 -1.20
N MET A 197 -0.88 19.38 0.12
CA MET A 197 -0.55 18.22 0.98
C MET A 197 -1.50 17.05 0.73
N MET A 198 -2.78 17.30 0.47
CA MET A 198 -3.70 16.26 -0.02
C MET A 198 -3.25 15.72 -1.40
N GLY A 199 -2.74 16.60 -2.28
CA GLY A 199 -2.11 16.19 -3.53
C GLY A 199 -0.91 15.25 -3.31
N VAL A 200 -0.05 15.54 -2.33
CA VAL A 200 1.08 14.66 -1.94
C VAL A 200 0.57 13.29 -1.45
N TRP A 201 -0.53 13.25 -0.69
CA TRP A 201 -1.15 11.99 -0.28
C TRP A 201 -1.63 11.16 -1.46
N PHE A 202 -2.30 11.74 -2.46
CA PHE A 202 -2.71 10.98 -3.65
C PHE A 202 -1.54 10.63 -4.57
N LEU A 203 -0.53 11.49 -4.67
CA LEU A 203 0.72 11.20 -5.39
C LEU A 203 1.39 9.94 -4.83
N THR A 204 1.34 9.78 -3.51
CA THR A 204 1.84 8.61 -2.80
C THR A 204 1.09 7.33 -3.18
N SER A 205 -0.24 7.37 -3.28
CA SER A 205 -1.04 6.24 -3.76
C SER A 205 -0.71 5.87 -5.21
N ALA A 206 -0.44 6.87 -6.07
CA ALA A 206 0.01 6.63 -7.44
C ALA A 206 1.38 5.94 -7.50
N ILE A 207 2.34 6.38 -6.65
CA ILE A 207 3.65 5.71 -6.52
C ILE A 207 3.46 4.25 -6.08
N GLY A 208 2.60 4.00 -5.09
CA GLY A 208 2.30 2.65 -4.62
C GLY A 208 1.77 1.76 -5.75
N ASN A 209 0.79 2.23 -6.51
CA ASN A 209 0.23 1.52 -7.67
C ASN A 209 1.30 1.20 -8.74
N LEU A 210 2.19 2.15 -9.04
CA LEU A 210 3.28 1.93 -10.00
C LEU A 210 4.30 0.89 -9.50
N ILE A 211 4.69 0.95 -8.23
CA ILE A 211 5.56 -0.05 -7.62
C ILE A 211 4.88 -1.43 -7.68
N ALA A 212 3.58 -1.50 -7.40
CA ALA A 212 2.82 -2.75 -7.44
C ALA A 212 2.82 -3.35 -8.87
N GLY A 213 2.54 -2.53 -9.88
CA GLY A 213 2.56 -2.93 -11.28
C GLY A 213 3.95 -3.35 -11.77
N LEU A 214 5.01 -2.62 -11.39
CA LEU A 214 6.39 -3.00 -11.70
C LEU A 214 6.82 -4.30 -11.02
N ALA A 215 6.43 -4.48 -9.75
CA ALA A 215 6.66 -5.72 -9.03
C ALA A 215 5.92 -6.89 -9.70
N ALA A 216 4.71 -6.69 -10.22
CA ALA A 216 4.00 -7.74 -10.95
C ALA A 216 4.63 -8.03 -12.32
N GLY A 217 5.02 -7.00 -13.08
CA GLY A 217 5.53 -7.14 -14.45
C GLY A 217 6.95 -7.72 -14.55
N ARG A 218 7.74 -7.67 -13.47
CA ARG A 218 9.10 -8.26 -13.42
C ARG A 218 9.10 -9.78 -13.26
N PHE A 219 7.98 -10.37 -12.85
CA PHE A 219 7.88 -11.80 -12.64
C PHE A 219 7.08 -12.40 -13.79
N SER A 220 7.76 -13.23 -14.60
CA SER A 220 7.17 -13.89 -15.76
C SER A 220 5.90 -14.64 -15.35
N THR A 221 4.87 -14.54 -16.18
CA THR A 221 3.58 -15.21 -15.96
C THR A 221 3.71 -16.73 -15.75
N ASP A 222 4.79 -17.33 -16.23
CA ASP A 222 4.90 -18.80 -16.30
C ASP A 222 5.78 -19.40 -15.20
N ALA A 223 6.39 -18.58 -14.33
CA ALA A 223 7.33 -19.05 -13.31
C ALA A 223 6.67 -19.20 -11.93
N ILE A 224 6.10 -20.39 -11.70
CA ILE A 224 5.56 -20.84 -10.40
C ILE A 224 6.60 -20.65 -9.29
N ASP A 225 7.87 -20.97 -9.58
CA ASP A 225 8.98 -20.92 -8.62
C ASP A 225 9.32 -19.51 -8.13
N ALA A 226 8.89 -18.48 -8.87
CA ALA A 226 9.24 -17.09 -8.56
C ALA A 226 8.22 -16.39 -7.65
N MET A 227 7.01 -16.96 -7.49
CA MET A 227 5.94 -16.36 -6.67
C MET A 227 6.27 -16.27 -5.17
N PRO A 228 6.83 -17.32 -4.52
CA PRO A 228 7.27 -17.20 -3.12
C PRO A 228 8.32 -16.10 -2.92
N ALA A 229 9.24 -15.93 -3.88
CA ALA A 229 10.27 -14.89 -3.84
C ALA A 229 9.66 -13.48 -3.98
N LEU A 230 8.69 -13.31 -4.89
CA LEU A 230 7.93 -12.07 -5.05
C LEU A 230 7.25 -11.69 -3.73
N TYR A 231 6.46 -12.59 -3.15
CA TYR A 231 5.75 -12.31 -1.91
C TYR A 231 6.71 -12.05 -0.76
N THR A 232 7.84 -12.77 -0.68
CA THR A 232 8.90 -12.50 0.30
C THR A 232 9.47 -11.08 0.14
N GLN A 233 9.72 -10.63 -1.09
CA GLN A 233 10.17 -9.26 -1.33
C GLN A 233 9.14 -8.23 -0.84
N ILE A 234 7.85 -8.48 -1.04
CA ILE A 234 6.79 -7.59 -0.55
C ILE A 234 6.71 -7.62 0.98
N VAL A 235 6.85 -8.79 1.62
CA VAL A 235 6.90 -8.90 3.10
C VAL A 235 8.07 -8.09 3.65
N LEU A 236 9.26 -8.22 3.05
CA LEU A 236 10.45 -7.47 3.49
C LEU A 236 10.28 -5.97 3.27
N MET A 237 9.70 -5.56 2.14
CA MET A 237 9.43 -4.16 1.84
C MET A 237 8.42 -3.55 2.82
N THR A 238 7.25 -4.17 2.97
CA THR A 238 6.15 -3.67 3.82
C THR A 238 6.50 -3.79 5.30
N GLY A 239 6.94 -4.98 5.74
CA GLY A 239 7.35 -5.24 7.11
C GLY A 239 8.59 -4.44 7.52
N GLY A 240 9.59 -4.35 6.65
CA GLY A 240 10.78 -3.52 6.87
C GLY A 240 10.43 -2.03 6.99
N SER A 241 9.51 -1.53 6.17
CA SER A 241 9.00 -0.16 6.28
C SER A 241 8.22 0.07 7.58
N GLY A 242 7.43 -0.91 8.02
CA GLY A 242 6.73 -0.88 9.30
C GLY A 242 7.70 -0.81 10.48
N ILE A 243 8.71 -1.67 10.50
CA ILE A 243 9.78 -1.66 11.52
C ILE A 243 10.55 -0.35 11.49
N LEU A 244 10.96 0.12 10.31
CA LEU A 244 11.65 1.40 10.15
C LEU A 244 10.81 2.56 10.71
N LEU A 245 9.51 2.57 10.44
CA LEU A 245 8.61 3.59 11.00
C LEU A 245 8.52 3.50 12.53
N LEU A 246 8.55 2.30 13.10
CA LEU A 246 8.64 2.10 14.56
C LEU A 246 9.94 2.66 15.14
N LEU A 247 11.07 2.46 14.46
CA LEU A 247 12.36 3.03 14.87
C LEU A 247 12.36 4.57 14.78
N LEU A 248 11.69 5.11 13.75
CA LEU A 248 11.53 6.55 13.53
C LEU A 248 10.41 7.18 14.35
N LEU A 249 9.78 6.47 15.30
CA LEU A 249 8.70 7.03 16.13
C LEU A 249 9.13 8.26 16.92
N ARG A 250 10.32 8.22 17.53
CA ARG A 250 10.82 9.34 18.35
C ARG A 250 10.99 10.62 17.51
N PRO A 251 11.75 10.62 16.40
CA PRO A 251 11.88 11.83 15.58
C PRO A 251 10.55 12.26 14.98
N LEU A 252 9.73 11.32 14.48
CA LEU A 252 8.46 11.67 13.85
C LEU A 252 7.48 12.31 14.84
N ARG A 253 7.43 11.83 16.09
CA ARG A 253 6.65 12.46 17.16
C ARG A 253 7.13 13.88 17.48
N ARG A 254 8.45 14.12 17.47
CA ARG A 254 9.00 15.48 17.66
C ARG A 254 8.60 16.40 16.52
N LEU A 255 8.57 15.90 15.28
CA LEU A 255 8.18 16.67 14.10
C LEU A 255 6.68 17.02 14.09
N MET A 256 5.83 16.10 14.54
CA MET A 256 4.38 16.30 14.60
C MET A 256 3.91 17.19 15.76
N GLY A 257 4.72 17.29 16.83
CA GLY A 257 4.34 18.02 18.05
C GLY A 257 3.19 17.34 18.79
N GLU A 258 2.19 18.11 19.19
CA GLU A 258 1.01 17.62 19.93
C GLU A 258 -0.08 17.01 19.05
N VAL A 259 0.06 17.11 17.73
CA VAL A 259 -0.95 16.62 16.78
C VAL A 259 -0.98 15.09 16.80
N ARG A 260 -2.17 14.53 17.07
CA ARG A 260 -2.44 13.08 17.11
C ARG A 260 -3.24 12.61 15.91
#